data_AF-A0A523I1B8-F1
#
_entry.id   AF-A0A523I1B8-F1
#
_cell.length_a   1.000
_cell.length_b   1.000
_cell.length_c   1.000
_cell.angle_alpha   90.00
_cell.angle_beta   90.00
_cell.angle_gamma   90.00
#
_symmetry.space_group_name_H-M   'P 1'
#
loop_
_entity.id
_entity.type
_entity.pdbx_description
1 polymer ?
#
loop_
_entity_poly.entity_id
_entity_poly.type
_entity_poly.pdbx_seq_one_letter_code
_entity_poly.pdbx_strand_id
1 'polypeptide(L)'
;MDTFLPIKKVVSRWKDRKKDIDTPLFPGYLFVNSSLENRLKILNTRGVIRILGVSGHPIPVPHEQIESIKRLLETNLQFDPYPYFRKGKKL
;
A
#
# COMPACT_ATOMS: atom_id res chain seq x y z
N MET A 1 1.96 -8.69 -16.57
CA MET A 1 2.28 -7.61 -15.63
C MET A 1 1.16 -7.62 -14.62
N ASP A 2 1.49 -8.05 -13.41
CA ASP A 2 0.52 -8.20 -12.34
C ASP A 2 0.69 -7.07 -11.34
N THR A 3 -0.40 -6.64 -10.75
CA THR A 3 -0.41 -5.53 -9.81
C THR A 3 -1.01 -5.97 -8.49
N PHE A 4 -0.46 -5.45 -7.40
CA PHE A 4 -0.94 -5.72 -6.05
C PHE A 4 -1.15 -4.39 -5.32
N LEU A 5 -2.41 -4.11 -4.98
CA LEU A 5 -2.80 -3.01 -4.11
C LEU A 5 -3.21 -3.58 -2.75
N PRO A 6 -2.40 -3.39 -1.70
CA PRO A 6 -2.75 -3.86 -0.36
C PRO A 6 -3.95 -3.06 0.17
N ILE A 7 -5.11 -3.69 0.30
CA ILE A 7 -6.35 -3.07 0.81
C ILE A 7 -6.66 -3.66 2.18
N LYS A 8 -6.95 -2.79 3.15
CA LYS A 8 -7.44 -3.16 4.47
C LYS A 8 -8.86 -2.63 4.71
N LYS A 9 -9.65 -3.40 5.44
CA LYS A 9 -10.97 -2.97 5.93
C LYS A 9 -10.80 -2.18 7.22
N VAL A 10 -11.43 -1.01 7.29
CA VAL A 10 -11.47 -0.19 8.50
C VAL A 10 -12.90 0.27 8.80
N VAL A 11 -13.25 0.35 10.07
CA VAL A 11 -14.55 0.88 10.51
C VAL A 11 -14.48 2.40 10.52
N SER A 12 -15.13 3.05 9.55
CA SER A 12 -15.28 4.50 9.56
C SER A 12 -16.51 4.91 10.37
N ARG A 13 -16.33 5.79 11.37
CA ARG A 13 -17.44 6.37 12.13
C ARG A 13 -17.81 7.75 11.55
N TRP A 14 -18.95 7.79 10.90
CA TRP A 14 -19.64 9.01 10.48
C TRP A 14 -20.57 9.45 11.61
N LYS A 15 -21.05 10.71 11.59
CA LYS A 15 -21.77 11.37 12.70
C LYS A 15 -22.82 10.45 13.35
N ASP A 16 -23.54 9.66 12.55
CA ASP A 16 -24.61 8.77 13.03
C ASP A 16 -24.45 7.28 12.63
N ARG A 17 -23.36 6.88 11.93
CA ARG A 17 -23.19 5.50 11.43
C ARG A 17 -21.75 5.00 11.48
N LYS A 18 -21.57 3.70 11.76
CA LYS A 18 -20.33 2.96 11.51
C LYS A 18 -20.47 2.23 10.17
N LYS A 19 -19.46 2.34 9.31
CA LYS A 19 -19.42 1.64 8.02
C LYS A 19 -18.03 1.08 7.79
N ASP A 20 -17.96 -0.18 7.38
CA ASP A 20 -16.72 -0.78 6.89
C ASP A 20 -16.37 -0.18 5.54
N ILE A 21 -15.16 0.35 5.43
CA ILE A 21 -14.61 0.90 4.21
C ILE A 21 -13.28 0.23 3.89
N ASP A 22 -13.04 0.09 2.60
CA ASP A 22 -11.76 -0.37 2.06
C ASP A 22 -10.81 0.81 1.95
N THR A 23 -9.62 0.67 2.53
CA THR A 23 -8.57 1.69 2.48
C THR A 23 -7.24 1.06 2.09
N PRO A 24 -6.42 1.71 1.24
CA PRO A 24 -5.08 1.21 0.95
C PRO A 24 -4.24 1.16 2.23
N LEU A 25 -3.52 0.06 2.44
CA LEU A 25 -2.56 -0.07 3.54
C LEU A 25 -1.39 0.90 3.35
N PHE A 26 -0.98 1.13 2.10
CA PHE A 26 0.04 2.10 1.71
C PHE A 26 -0.55 3.11 0.72
N PRO A 27 -1.21 4.18 1.20
CA PRO A 27 -1.81 5.19 0.33
C PRO A 27 -0.77 5.80 -0.62
N GLY A 28 -1.11 5.88 -1.92
CA GLY A 28 -0.22 6.41 -2.96
C GLY A 28 0.79 5.42 -3.54
N TYR A 29 0.78 4.16 -3.09
CA TYR A 29 1.68 3.12 -3.57
C TYR A 29 0.92 1.95 -4.21
N LEU A 30 1.53 1.38 -5.26
CA LEU A 30 1.06 0.19 -5.96
C LEU A 30 2.28 -0.71 -6.21
N PHE A 31 2.17 -2.00 -5.90
CA PHE A 31 3.22 -2.96 -6.21
C PHE A 31 2.96 -3.55 -7.60
N VAL A 32 4.03 -3.70 -8.38
CA VAL A 32 3.96 -4.19 -9.75
C VAL A 32 4.98 -5.32 -9.91
N ASN A 33 4.51 -6.48 -10.36
CA ASN A 33 5.36 -7.55 -10.83
C ASN A 33 5.52 -7.45 -12.35
N SER A 34 6.72 -7.04 -12.78
CA SER A 34 7.04 -6.83 -14.20
C SER A 34 8.55 -6.86 -14.43
N SER A 35 8.95 -7.17 -15.67
CA SER A 35 10.32 -6.89 -16.15
C SER A 35 10.61 -5.39 -16.18
N LEU A 36 11.88 -5.04 -16.04
CA LEU A 36 12.38 -3.66 -16.08
C LEU A 36 12.17 -2.99 -17.45
N GLU A 37 12.08 -3.78 -18.52
CA GLU A 37 11.79 -3.30 -19.88
C GLU A 37 10.46 -2.55 -19.97
N ASN A 38 9.48 -2.90 -19.14
CA ASN A 38 8.19 -2.22 -19.08
C ASN A 38 8.24 -0.89 -18.30
N ARG A 39 9.40 -0.44 -17.81
CA ARG A 39 9.54 0.79 -16.99
C ARG A 39 8.88 2.01 -17.62
N LEU A 40 9.14 2.26 -18.91
CA LEU A 40 8.55 3.42 -19.61
C LEU A 40 7.03 3.29 -19.73
N LYS A 41 6.53 2.08 -20.01
CA LYS A 41 5.09 1.80 -20.05
C LYS A 41 4.42 2.08 -18.70
N ILE A 42 5.06 1.70 -17.60
CA ILE A 42 4.57 1.97 -16.24
C ILE A 42 4.55 3.48 -15.97
N LEU A 43 5.64 4.19 -16.27
CA LEU A 43 5.74 5.64 -16.03
C LEU A 43 4.76 6.47 -16.89
N ASN A 44 4.42 5.99 -18.09
CA ASN A 44 3.43 6.63 -18.96
C ASN A 44 1.98 6.33 -18.57
N THR A 45 1.74 5.46 -17.58
CA THR A 45 0.40 5.17 -17.10
C THR A 45 -0.14 6.35 -16.29
N ARG A 46 -1.33 6.84 -16.64
CA ARG A 46 -1.96 7.97 -15.96
C ARG A 46 -2.08 7.71 -14.46
N GLY A 47 -1.63 8.67 -13.64
CA GLY A 47 -1.66 8.58 -12.18
C GLY A 47 -0.38 7.98 -11.57
N VAL A 48 0.53 7.44 -12.38
CA VAL A 48 1.86 7.04 -11.91
C VAL A 48 2.77 8.27 -11.88
N ILE A 49 3.35 8.55 -10.71
CA ILE A 49 4.27 9.68 -10.53
C ILE A 49 5.72 9.23 -10.69
N ARG A 50 6.09 8.11 -10.06
CA ARG A 50 7.45 7.55 -10.13
C ARG A 50 7.47 6.08 -9.73
N ILE A 51 8.54 5.39 -10.12
CA ILE A 51 8.92 4.09 -9.56
C ILE A 51 9.98 4.35 -8.47
N LEU A 52 9.82 3.72 -7.31
CA LEU A 52 10.76 3.89 -6.19
C LEU A 52 12.07 3.11 -6.43
N GLY A 53 13.16 3.66 -5.91
CA GLY A 53 14.47 3.06 -6.01
C GLY A 53 15.60 4.01 -5.59
N VAL A 54 16.84 3.58 -5.74
CA VAL A 54 18.04 4.35 -5.35
C VAL A 54 18.72 4.91 -6.59
N SER A 55 19.16 6.16 -6.52
CA SER A 55 19.89 6.83 -7.61
C SER A 55 19.17 6.75 -8.97
N GLY A 56 17.83 6.83 -8.96
CA GLY A 56 17.00 6.76 -10.18
C GLY A 56 16.75 5.36 -10.75
N HIS A 57 17.33 4.32 -10.14
CA HIS A 57 17.17 2.93 -10.56
C HIS A 57 16.10 2.25 -9.71
N PRO A 58 15.03 1.69 -10.32
CA PRO A 58 14.03 0.93 -9.60
C PRO A 58 14.66 -0.19 -8.77
N ILE A 59 14.25 -0.31 -7.51
CA ILE A 59 14.66 -1.42 -6.66
C ILE A 59 13.48 -2.39 -6.51
N PRO A 60 13.66 -3.68 -6.80
CA PRO A 60 12.61 -4.66 -6.59
C PRO A 60 12.34 -4.82 -5.09
N VAL A 61 11.06 -4.88 -4.74
CA VAL A 61 10.65 -5.30 -3.40
C VAL A 61 10.81 -6.82 -3.32
N PRO A 62 11.49 -7.36 -2.29
CA PRO A 62 11.68 -8.79 -2.16
C PRO A 62 10.34 -9.56 -2.10
N HIS A 63 10.29 -10.72 -2.74
CA HIS A 63 9.04 -11.49 -2.88
C HIS A 63 8.46 -11.87 -1.51
N GLU A 64 9.32 -12.27 -0.57
CA GLU A 64 8.95 -12.62 0.80
C GLU A 64 8.29 -11.48 1.57
N GLN A 65 8.61 -10.22 1.25
CA GLN A 65 7.95 -9.05 1.85
C GLN A 65 6.53 -8.89 1.30
N ILE A 66 6.35 -9.09 -0.01
CA ILE A 66 5.03 -9.08 -0.64
C ILE A 66 4.13 -10.19 -0.07
N GLU A 67 4.66 -11.41 0.05
CA GLU A 67 3.92 -12.52 0.64
C GLU A 67 3.61 -12.30 2.13
N SER A 68 4.50 -11.64 2.87
CA SER A 68 4.23 -11.27 4.26
C SER A 68 3.10 -10.23 4.37
N ILE A 69 3.04 -9.26 3.45
CA ILE A 69 1.92 -8.30 3.38
C ILE A 69 0.61 -9.01 3.03
N LYS A 70 0.61 -9.94 2.08
CA LYS A 70 -0.59 -10.71 1.73
C LYS A 70 -1.11 -11.52 2.92
N ARG A 71 -0.24 -12.28 3.59
CA ARG A 71 -0.59 -13.04 4.80
C ARG A 71 -1.11 -12.14 5.92
N LEU A 72 -0.52 -10.95 6.09
CA LEU A 72 -1.01 -9.96 7.05
C LEU A 72 -2.45 -9.54 6.74
N LEU A 73 -2.77 -9.26 5.47
CA LEU A 73 -4.12 -8.87 5.05
C LEU A 73 -5.16 -9.99 5.15
N GLU A 74 -4.74 -11.26 5.08
CA GLU A 74 -5.62 -12.41 5.33
C GLU A 74 -5.98 -12.55 6.81
N THR A 75 -5.18 -11.98 7.71
CA THR A 75 -5.48 -11.99 9.14
C THR A 75 -6.47 -10.87 9.51
N ASN A 76 -7.40 -11.16 10.43
CA ASN A 76 -8.26 -10.13 11.04
C ASN A 76 -7.52 -9.30 12.11
N LEU A 77 -6.18 -9.28 12.09
CA LEU A 77 -5.41 -8.51 13.06
C LEU A 77 -5.65 -7.02 12.81
N GLN A 78 -5.92 -6.28 13.87
CA GLN A 78 -5.95 -4.82 13.81
C GLN A 78 -4.50 -4.32 13.75
N PHE A 79 -4.00 -4.03 12.55
CA PHE A 79 -2.69 -3.40 12.34
C PHE A 79 -2.87 -1.91 12.01
N ASP A 80 -2.58 -1.08 13.01
CA ASP A 80 -2.38 0.36 12.82
C ASP A 80 -0.87 0.60 12.63
N PRO A 81 -0.41 1.28 11.57
CA PRO A 81 0.99 1.71 11.47
C PRO A 81 1.44 2.57 12.67
N TYR A 82 0.50 3.13 13.44
CA TYR A 82 0.77 3.94 14.62
C TYR A 82 -0.03 3.47 15.85
N PRO A 83 0.28 2.28 16.42
CA PRO A 83 -0.52 1.70 17.50
C PRO A 83 -0.54 2.54 18.79
N TYR A 84 0.42 3.46 18.94
CA TYR A 84 0.56 4.31 20.13
C TYR A 84 0.16 5.78 19.92
N PHE A 85 -0.22 6.18 18.70
CA PHE A 85 -0.65 7.56 18.46
C PHE A 85 -2.13 7.72 18.73
N ARG A 86 -2.46 8.26 19.91
CA ARG A 86 -3.77 8.87 20.12
C ARG A 86 -3.82 10.19 19.36
N LYS A 87 -4.87 10.36 18.54
CA LYS A 87 -5.17 11.59 17.82
C LYS A 87 -5.01 12.80 18.75
N GLY A 88 -4.10 13.72 18.41
CA GLY A 88 -3.80 14.92 19.21
C GLY A 88 -2.43 14.93 19.93
N LYS A 89 -1.67 13.85 19.92
CA LYS A 89 -0.29 13.85 20.43
C LYS A 89 0.68 14.42 19.37
N LYS A 90 1.32 15.55 19.67
CA LYS A 90 2.50 16.05 18.94
C LYS A 90 3.75 15.37 19.50
N LEU A 91 4.71 15.09 18.63
CA LEU A 91 6.10 14.76 18.99
C LEU A 91 6.78 15.99 19.59
#